data_AF-A0A7J2T7E4-F1
#
_entry.id   AF-A0A7J2T7E4-F1
#
_cell.length_a   1.000
_cell.length_b   1.000
_cell.length_c   1.000
_cell.angle_alpha   90.00
_cell.angle_beta   90.00
_cell.angle_gamma   90.00
#
_symmetry.space_group_name_H-M   'P 1'
#
loop_
_entity.id
_entity.type
_entity.pdbx_description
1 polymer ?
#
loop_
_entity_poly.entity_id
_entity_poly.type
_entity_poly.pdbx_seq_one_letter_code
_entity_poly.pdbx_strand_id
1 'polypeptide(L)'
;MGLINPLVAVIVVFSILGIMLYRHVKIGIALNSTAILLALLAVDWAKIPEIVWTSVNPLTLEGQLTLSIVFSTFGVMWMSQLYKDTGALQELSESL
;
A
#
# COMPACT_ATOMS: atom_id res chain seq x y z
N MET A 1 20.10 3.45 14.00
CA MET A 1 19.59 2.08 14.20
C MET A 1 18.12 2.22 14.59
N GLY A 2 17.19 1.53 13.91
CA GLY A 2 15.76 1.61 14.23
C GLY A 2 15.50 1.34 15.72
N LEU A 3 14.47 1.97 16.28
CA LEU A 3 14.15 1.93 17.72
C LEU A 3 14.06 0.50 18.27
N ILE A 4 13.67 -0.47 17.44
CA ILE A 4 13.52 -1.88 17.77
C ILE A 4 14.05 -2.74 16.60
N ASN A 5 14.45 -3.98 16.87
CA ASN A 5 14.78 -4.98 15.85
C ASN A 5 13.66 -5.05 14.78
N PRO A 6 13.97 -4.99 13.48
CA PRO A 6 12.96 -4.88 12.41
C PRO A 6 11.98 -6.06 12.42
N LEU A 7 12.45 -7.25 12.78
CA LEU A 7 11.60 -8.45 12.91
C LEU A 7 10.57 -8.32 14.04
N VAL A 8 10.97 -7.73 15.17
CA VAL A 8 10.09 -7.47 16.32
C VAL A 8 9.10 -6.35 16.00
N ALA A 9 9.56 -5.30 15.30
CA ALA A 9 8.69 -4.22 14.83
C ALA A 9 7.56 -4.75 13.92
N VAL A 10 7.87 -5.65 12.99
CA VAL A 10 6.86 -6.30 12.14
C VAL A 10 5.83 -7.06 12.96
N ILE A 11 6.26 -7.89 13.93
CA ILE A 11 5.34 -8.68 14.77
C ILE A 11 4.38 -7.77 15.56
N VAL A 12 4.91 -6.72 16.18
CA VAL A 12 4.10 -5.77 16.97
C VAL A 12 3.08 -5.06 16.08
N VAL A 13 3.52 -4.55 14.94
CA VAL A 13 2.66 -3.80 14.03
C VAL A 13 1.62 -4.70 13.36
N PHE A 14 1.96 -5.95 13.02
CA PHE A 14 1.01 -6.91 12.47
C PHE A 14 -0.07 -7.29 13.50
N SER A 15 0.30 -7.37 14.78
CA SER A 15 -0.65 -7.57 15.87
C SER A 15 -1.63 -6.40 15.98
N ILE A 16 -1.13 -5.16 15.85
CA ILE A 16 -1.96 -3.94 15.85
C ILE A 16 -2.90 -3.93 14.64
N LEU A 17 -2.41 -4.27 13.44
CA LEU A 17 -3.24 -4.38 12.24
C LEU A 17 -4.39 -5.37 12.44
N GLY A 18 -4.11 -6.54 13.03
CA GLY A 18 -5.13 -7.54 13.36
C GLY A 18 -6.22 -6.99 14.28
N ILE A 19 -5.84 -6.22 15.30
CA ILE A 19 -6.79 -5.56 16.20
C ILE A 19 -7.62 -4.50 15.47
N MET A 20 -7.00 -3.70 14.60
CA MET A 20 -7.72 -2.67 13.83
C MET A 20 -8.71 -3.27 12.84
N LEU A 21 -8.35 -4.39 12.20
CA LEU A 21 -9.25 -5.15 11.33
C LEU A 21 -10.41 -5.76 12.12
N TYR A 22 -10.15 -6.32 13.30
CA TYR A 22 -11.19 -6.85 14.19
C TYR A 22 -12.20 -5.77 14.61
N ARG A 23 -11.73 -4.53 14.77
CA ARG A 23 -12.59 -3.39 15.16
C ARG A 23 -13.33 -2.74 14.00
N HIS A 24 -13.41 -3.39 12.83
CA HIS A 24 -14.06 -2.87 11.62
C HIS A 24 -13.57 -1.46 11.21
N VAL A 25 -12.30 -1.13 11.47
CA VAL A 25 -11.72 0.11 10.95
C VAL A 25 -11.68 0.04 9.42
N LYS A 26 -12.00 1.15 8.74
CA LYS A 26 -11.89 1.23 7.27
C LYS A 26 -10.51 0.74 6.83
N ILE A 27 -10.47 -0.19 5.88
CA ILE A 27 -9.24 -0.90 5.50
C ILE A 27 -8.11 0.08 5.15
N GLY A 28 -8.44 1.18 4.45
CA GLY A 28 -7.47 2.20 4.07
C GLY A 28 -6.86 2.92 5.28
N ILE A 29 -7.64 3.19 6.34
CA ILE A 29 -7.13 3.83 7.56
C ILE A 29 -6.26 2.85 8.34
N ALA A 30 -6.69 1.59 8.44
CA ALA A 30 -5.92 0.54 9.11
C ALA A 30 -4.56 0.30 8.43
N LEU A 31 -4.53 0.20 7.10
CA LEU A 31 -3.27 0.04 6.38
C LEU A 31 -2.34 1.25 6.52
N ASN A 32 -2.85 2.48 6.34
CA ASN A 32 -2.02 3.68 6.42
C ASN A 32 -1.42 3.86 7.81
N SER A 33 -2.21 3.69 8.87
CA SER A 33 -1.73 3.79 10.26
C SER A 33 -0.70 2.72 10.59
N THR A 34 -0.91 1.48 10.14
CA THR A 34 0.03 0.37 10.30
C THR A 34 1.35 0.65 9.56
N ALA A 35 1.29 1.20 8.33
CA ALA A 35 2.47 1.58 7.58
C ALA A 35 3.28 2.69 8.28
N ILE A 36 2.60 3.70 8.81
CA ILE A 36 3.25 4.78 9.58
C ILE A 36 3.89 4.23 10.86
N LEU A 37 3.17 3.38 11.60
CA LEU A 37 3.70 2.73 12.81
C LEU A 37 4.93 1.88 12.51
N LEU A 38 4.91 1.12 11.41
CA LEU A 38 6.04 0.30 10.98
C LEU A 38 7.24 1.17 10.59
N ALA A 39 7.01 2.22 9.80
CA ALA A 39 8.06 3.16 9.43
C ALA A 39 8.70 3.79 10.68
N LEU A 40 7.89 4.15 11.68
CA LEU A 40 8.36 4.80 12.90
C LEU A 40 9.15 3.85 13.82
N LEU A 41 8.76 2.56 13.90
CA LEU A 41 9.45 1.57 14.73
C LEU A 41 10.68 0.94 14.05
N ALA A 42 10.59 0.67 12.75
CA ALA A 42 11.58 -0.13 12.03
C ALA A 42 12.64 0.72 11.31
N VAL A 43 12.33 1.98 10.98
CA VAL A 43 13.20 2.85 10.17
C VAL A 43 13.77 3.98 11.02
N ASP A 44 15.03 4.29 10.77
CA ASP A 44 15.69 5.44 11.37
C ASP A 44 15.14 6.74 10.75
N TRP A 45 14.76 7.71 11.58
CA TRP A 45 14.09 8.94 11.12
C TRP A 45 14.90 9.70 10.07
N ALA A 46 16.23 9.60 10.13
CA ALA A 46 17.15 10.22 9.17
C ALA A 46 17.10 9.56 7.77
N LYS A 47 16.70 8.28 7.68
CA LYS A 47 16.65 7.51 6.43
C LYS A 47 15.28 7.55 5.75
N ILE A 48 14.24 8.03 6.43
CA ILE A 48 12.89 8.11 5.86
C ILE A 48 12.86 8.93 4.55
N PRO A 49 13.49 10.13 4.47
CA PRO A 49 13.50 10.90 3.22
C PRO A 49 14.24 10.18 2.08
N GLU A 50 15.34 9.49 2.40
CA GLU A 50 16.16 8.74 1.45
C GLU A 50 15.41 7.51 0.88
N ILE A 51 14.67 6.80 1.73
CA ILE A 51 13.87 5.63 1.34
C ILE A 51 12.72 6.06 0.43
N VAL A 52 12.02 7.15 0.77
CA VAL A 52 10.95 7.70 -0.07
C VAL A 52 11.51 8.13 -1.43
N TRP A 53 12.66 8.80 -1.44
CA TRP A 53 13.30 9.21 -2.69
C TRP A 53 13.69 8.00 -3.56
N THR A 54 14.32 6.98 -2.97
CA THR A 54 14.69 5.75 -3.67
C THR A 54 13.45 5.03 -4.22
N SER A 55 12.37 4.96 -3.44
CA SER A 55 11.12 4.28 -3.85
C SER A 55 10.38 4.98 -5.00
N VAL A 56 10.62 6.26 -5.22
CA VAL A 56 9.98 7.04 -6.31
C VAL A 56 10.94 7.28 -7.47
N ASN A 57 12.24 7.02 -7.29
CA ASN A 57 13.24 7.28 -8.30
C ASN A 57 13.22 6.19 -9.41
N PRO A 58 12.86 6.52 -10.66
CA PRO A 58 12.75 5.55 -11.75
C PRO A 58 14.11 4.97 -12.20
N LEU A 59 15.22 5.54 -11.72
CA LEU A 59 16.58 5.06 -11.99
C LEU A 59 17.02 3.91 -11.07
N THR A 60 16.24 3.62 -10.03
CA THR A 60 16.53 2.54 -9.08
C THR A 60 15.61 1.34 -9.32
N LEU A 61 16.11 0.13 -9.10
CA LEU A 61 15.34 -1.10 -9.27
C LEU A 61 14.09 -1.12 -8.37
N GLU A 62 14.25 -0.65 -7.12
CA GLU A 62 13.17 -0.54 -6.14
C GLU A 62 12.09 0.45 -6.58
N GLY A 63 12.51 1.60 -7.14
CA GLY A 63 11.59 2.59 -7.68
C GLY A 63 10.82 2.09 -8.89
N GLN A 64 11.47 1.39 -9.81
CA GLN A 64 10.80 0.79 -10.98
C GLN A 64 9.72 -0.21 -10.59
N LEU A 65 10.00 -1.09 -9.63
CA LEU A 65 9.04 -2.07 -9.12
C LEU A 65 7.86 -1.37 -8.45
N THR A 66 8.13 -0.38 -7.61
CA THR A 66 7.10 0.40 -6.92
C THR A 66 6.19 1.12 -7.92
N LEU A 67 6.79 1.78 -8.90
CA LEU A 67 6.07 2.50 -9.95
C LEU A 67 5.22 1.54 -10.79
N SER A 68 5.76 0.38 -11.17
CA SER A 68 5.05 -0.63 -11.97
C SER A 68 3.80 -1.14 -11.26
N ILE A 69 3.91 -1.47 -9.97
CA ILE A 69 2.78 -1.94 -9.16
C ILE A 69 1.71 -0.85 -9.01
N VAL A 70 2.13 0.39 -8.74
CA VAL A 70 1.22 1.53 -8.59
C VAL A 70 0.49 1.81 -9.90
N PHE A 71 1.21 1.90 -11.03
CA PHE A 71 0.61 2.11 -12.35
C PHE A 71 -0.30 0.96 -12.78
N SER A 72 0.08 -0.28 -12.51
CA SER A 72 -0.75 -1.45 -12.81
C SER A 72 -2.06 -1.40 -12.01
N THR A 73 -1.98 -1.17 -10.70
CA THR A 73 -3.17 -1.08 -9.83
C THR A 73 -4.07 0.09 -10.23
N PHE A 74 -3.46 1.23 -10.54
CA PHE A 74 -4.18 2.41 -11.03
C PHE A 74 -4.85 2.12 -12.38
N GLY A 75 -4.15 1.49 -13.32
CA GLY A 75 -4.71 1.12 -14.63
C GLY A 75 -5.88 0.16 -14.52
N VAL A 76 -5.79 -0.85 -13.65
CA VAL A 76 -6.90 -1.78 -13.37
C VAL A 76 -8.11 -1.04 -12.81
N MET A 77 -7.89 -0.15 -11.83
CA MET A 77 -8.96 0.68 -11.27
C MET A 77 -9.59 1.60 -12.32
N TRP A 78 -8.76 2.22 -13.16
CA TRP A 78 -9.19 3.13 -14.22
C TRP A 78 -10.05 2.41 -15.27
N MET A 79 -9.59 1.24 -15.74
CA MET A 79 -10.40 0.40 -16.62
C MET A 79 -11.71 0.00 -15.95
N SER A 80 -11.69 -0.37 -14.67
CA SER A 80 -12.92 -0.70 -13.93
C SER A 80 -13.91 0.47 -13.87
N GLN A 81 -13.43 1.72 -13.78
CA GLN A 81 -14.29 2.90 -13.83
C GLN A 81 -14.85 3.13 -15.24
N LEU A 82 -14.02 3.03 -16.28
CA LEU A 82 -14.47 3.15 -17.67
C LEU A 82 -15.53 2.13 -18.05
N TYR A 83 -15.38 0.86 -17.63
CA TYR A 83 -16.39 -0.17 -17.89
C TYR A 83 -17.72 0.08 -17.16
N LYS A 84 -17.68 0.72 -15.99
CA LYS A 84 -18.89 1.15 -15.28
C LYS A 84 -19.58 2.31 -15.98
N ASP A 85 -18.81 3.31 -16.42
CA ASP A 85 -19.36 4.52 -17.04
C ASP A 85 -19.89 4.29 -18.46
N THR A 86 -19.32 3.33 -19.19
CA THR A 86 -19.77 2.95 -20.55
C THR A 86 -20.95 1.98 -20.56
N GLY A 87 -21.39 1.47 -19.41
CA GLY A 87 -22.45 0.45 -19.33
C GLY A 87 -22.06 -0.93 -19.87
N ALA A 88 -20.85 -1.09 -20.43
CA ALA A 88 -20.35 -2.34 -20.99
C ALA A 88 -20.30 -3.47 -19.95
N LEU A 89 -20.16 -3.14 -18.65
CA LEU A 89 -20.25 -4.13 -17.58
C LEU A 89 -21.66 -4.74 -17.45
N GLN A 90 -22.71 -3.96 -17.75
CA GLN A 90 -24.10 -4.39 -17.67
C GLN A 90 -24.49 -5.24 -18.88
N GLU A 91 -24.04 -4.86 -20.09
CA GLU A 91 -24.18 -5.72 -21.28
C GLU A 91 -23.46 -7.07 -21.12
N LEU A 92 -22.22 -7.09 -20.60
CA LEU A 92 -21.50 -8.34 -20.34
C LEU A 92 -22.16 -9.19 -19.25
N SER A 93 -22.79 -8.55 -18.25
CA SER A 93 -23.47 -9.25 -17.15
C SER A 93 -24.85 -9.78 -17.54
N GLU A 94 -25.50 -9.19 -18.55
CA GLU A 94 -26.76 -9.69 -19.11
C GLU A 94 -26.55 -10.78 -20.18
N SER A 95 -25.37 -10.83 -20.81
CA SER A 95 -25.04 -11.86 -21.81
C SER A 95 -24.50 -13.18 -21.22
N LEU A 96 -24.35 -13.27 -19.90
CA LEU A 96 -23.78 -14.40 -19.15
C LEU A 96 -24.89 -15.10 -18.35
#